data_AF-A0A1G1WEJ8-F1
#
_entry.id   AF-A0A1G1WEJ8-F1
#
_cell.length_a   1.000
_cell.length_b   1.000
_cell.length_c   1.000
_cell.angle_alpha   90.00
_cell.angle_beta   90.00
_cell.angle_gamma   90.00
#
_symmetry.space_group_name_H-M   'P 1'
#
loop_
_entity.id
_entity.type
_entity.pdbx_description
1 polymer ?
#
loop_
_entity_poly.entity_id
_entity_poly.type
_entity_poly.pdbx_seq_one_letter_code
_entity_poly.pdbx_strand_id
1 'polypeptide(L)'
;MPSIETLKNLKQETEKMLDAAEGCVHLFSSLNYPEIKADLALFSQGSGKTYEVYDGKYITSNKKLKQKSRDFSKVIDEEIKPYSTAKFGYHKGKGMMVGALARLNLQGKLLKGKAKEFFKTASLDFQNPYHNNLAQAIETYHFVQEANEILAELIENGVNREATTLPKEYKSKKLSRGVGVVEAPRGSLYYEMEVDAKGLITHCNIITPTVQNLSSMEETAQIVLDQMKGQSKEKIQELLEMLIRAYDPCITCSVH
;
A
#
# COMPACT_ATOMS: atom_id res chain seq x y z
N MET A 1 -25.24 -9.90 5.69
CA MET A 1 -24.72 -8.98 6.72
C MET A 1 -24.39 -9.78 7.96
N PRO A 2 -23.26 -9.51 8.64
CA PRO A 2 -22.91 -10.22 9.87
C PRO A 2 -23.94 -9.96 10.97
N SER A 3 -24.18 -10.93 11.85
CA SER A 3 -25.03 -10.73 13.02
C SER A 3 -24.31 -9.88 14.08
N ILE A 4 -25.05 -9.27 15.00
CA ILE A 4 -24.45 -8.52 16.13
C ILE A 4 -23.54 -9.45 16.95
N GLU A 5 -23.91 -10.71 17.11
CA GLU A 5 -23.08 -11.71 17.80
C GLU A 5 -21.77 -11.96 17.05
N THR A 6 -21.79 -12.10 15.73
CA THR A 6 -20.58 -12.18 14.90
C THR A 6 -19.68 -10.96 15.09
N LEU A 7 -20.26 -9.75 15.08
CA LEU A 7 -19.49 -8.52 15.28
C LEU A 7 -18.85 -8.46 16.67
N LYS A 8 -19.56 -8.87 17.73
CA LYS A 8 -19.03 -8.93 19.09
C LYS A 8 -17.88 -9.93 19.21
N ASN A 9 -17.99 -11.10 18.58
CA ASN A 9 -16.93 -12.11 18.59
C ASN A 9 -15.68 -11.59 17.88
N LEU A 10 -15.83 -10.99 16.69
CA LEU A 10 -14.72 -10.36 15.97
C LEU A 10 -14.07 -9.24 16.79
N LYS A 11 -14.87 -8.44 17.51
CA LYS A 11 -14.32 -7.38 18.37
C LYS A 11 -13.42 -7.96 19.46
N GLN A 12 -13.86 -9.02 20.14
CA GLN A 12 -13.04 -9.70 21.16
C GLN A 12 -11.76 -10.31 20.57
N GLU A 13 -11.81 -10.81 19.34
CA GLU A 13 -10.61 -11.28 18.64
C GLU A 13 -9.64 -10.14 18.34
N THR A 14 -10.13 -9.00 17.84
CA THR A 14 -9.26 -7.84 17.58
C THR A 14 -8.62 -7.30 18.85
N GLU A 15 -9.28 -7.35 20.01
CA GLU A 15 -8.69 -6.97 21.30
C GLU A 15 -7.47 -7.84 21.64
N LYS A 16 -7.55 -9.15 21.40
CA LYS A 16 -6.40 -10.07 21.57
C LYS A 16 -5.31 -9.84 20.52
N MET A 17 -5.70 -9.49 19.30
CA MET A 17 -4.74 -9.20 18.22
C MET A 17 -3.93 -7.93 18.47
N LEU A 18 -4.46 -6.96 19.23
CA LEU A 18 -3.72 -5.73 19.57
C LEU A 18 -2.43 -6.03 20.34
N ASP A 19 -2.46 -6.97 21.29
CA ASP A 19 -1.28 -7.36 22.06
C ASP A 19 -0.21 -7.99 21.15
N ALA A 20 -0.62 -8.87 20.23
CA ALA A 20 0.28 -9.48 19.26
C ALA A 20 0.85 -8.45 18.26
N ALA A 21 0.00 -7.52 17.79
CA ALA A 21 0.42 -6.46 16.87
C ALA A 21 1.39 -5.49 17.56
N GLU A 22 1.18 -5.18 18.83
CA GLU A 22 2.12 -4.40 19.63
C GLU A 22 3.45 -5.13 19.80
N GLY A 23 3.43 -6.42 20.13
CA GLY A 23 4.64 -7.24 20.18
C GLY A 23 5.41 -7.23 18.85
N CYS A 24 4.69 -7.23 17.72
CA CYS A 24 5.27 -7.10 16.38
C CYS A 24 5.97 -5.75 16.21
N VAL A 25 5.33 -4.63 16.58
CA VAL A 25 5.96 -3.30 16.53
C VAL A 25 7.24 -3.26 17.37
N HIS A 26 7.21 -3.79 18.60
CA HIS A 26 8.38 -3.83 19.48
C HIS A 26 9.52 -4.66 18.88
N LEU A 27 9.21 -5.85 18.34
CA LEU A 27 10.18 -6.70 17.66
C LEU A 27 10.85 -5.95 16.50
N PHE A 28 10.07 -5.43 15.55
CA PHE A 28 10.62 -4.74 14.37
C PHE A 28 11.31 -3.43 14.73
N SER A 29 10.96 -2.78 15.84
CA SER A 29 11.68 -1.59 16.33
C SER A 29 13.05 -1.93 16.90
N SER A 30 13.26 -3.17 17.36
CA SER A 30 14.53 -3.64 17.95
C SER A 30 15.52 -4.21 16.94
N LEU A 31 15.11 -4.43 15.68
CA LEU A 31 15.97 -5.02 14.66
C LEU A 31 17.02 -4.01 14.17
N ASN A 32 18.17 -4.54 13.77
CA ASN A 32 19.18 -3.75 13.06
C ASN A 32 18.86 -3.75 11.57
N TYR A 33 18.61 -2.57 11.02
CA TYR A 33 18.36 -2.39 9.59
C TYR A 33 19.67 -2.09 8.86
N PRO A 34 19.88 -2.64 7.64
CA PRO A 34 21.03 -2.24 6.83
C PRO A 34 21.03 -0.73 6.57
N GLU A 35 22.20 -0.10 6.71
CA GLU A 35 22.36 1.33 6.48
C GLU A 35 22.52 1.63 4.99
N ILE A 36 21.41 2.00 4.34
CA ILE A 36 21.38 2.45 2.94
C ILE A 36 20.60 3.75 2.86
N LYS A 37 21.08 4.66 2.03
CA LYS A 37 20.37 5.90 1.69
C LYS A 37 20.01 5.92 0.21
N ALA A 38 18.71 5.88 -0.09
CA ALA A 38 18.18 5.99 -1.44
C ALA A 38 17.23 7.19 -1.52
N ASP A 39 17.30 7.94 -2.62
CA ASP A 39 16.32 9.01 -2.89
C ASP A 39 15.01 8.42 -3.40
N LEU A 40 14.20 7.91 -2.47
CA LEU A 40 12.95 7.20 -2.76
C LEU A 40 11.84 8.19 -3.16
N ALA A 41 11.19 7.92 -4.29
CA ALA A 41 9.95 8.59 -4.67
C ALA A 41 8.77 7.77 -4.12
N LEU A 42 8.27 8.21 -2.96
CA LEU A 42 7.19 7.55 -2.23
C LEU A 42 5.83 8.02 -2.75
N PHE A 43 4.92 7.08 -2.99
CA PHE A 43 3.57 7.35 -3.46
C PHE A 43 2.52 6.60 -2.62
N SER A 44 1.39 7.25 -2.37
CA SER A 44 0.21 6.60 -1.81
C SER A 44 -1.07 7.31 -2.21
N GLN A 45 -2.20 6.63 -2.06
CA GLN A 45 -3.49 7.27 -1.99
C GLN A 45 -3.59 8.18 -0.75
N GLY A 46 -4.50 9.15 -0.81
CA GLY A 46 -4.81 10.01 0.32
C GLY A 46 -6.11 10.77 0.13
N SER A 47 -6.80 11.02 1.26
CA SER A 47 -7.97 11.90 1.34
C SER A 47 -7.61 13.28 1.92
N GLY A 48 -6.51 13.35 2.69
CA GLY A 48 -6.06 14.53 3.43
C GLY A 48 -6.75 14.73 4.79
N LYS A 49 -7.61 13.79 5.22
CA LYS A 49 -8.38 13.89 6.47
C LYS A 49 -8.11 12.73 7.43
N THR A 50 -7.97 11.53 6.89
CA THR A 50 -7.80 10.26 7.61
C THR A 50 -6.61 9.52 7.02
N TYR A 51 -6.09 8.54 7.76
CA TYR A 51 -5.16 7.56 7.21
C TYR A 51 -5.94 6.69 6.20
N GLU A 52 -5.85 7.02 4.91
CA GLU A 52 -6.77 6.49 3.91
C GLU A 52 -6.17 5.32 3.16
N VAL A 53 -6.91 4.21 3.12
CA VAL A 53 -6.57 3.02 2.34
C VAL A 53 -7.70 2.49 1.47
N TYR A 54 -8.94 2.96 1.64
CA TYR A 54 -10.12 2.40 0.97
C TYR A 54 -10.77 3.39 -0.02
N ASP A 55 -11.07 4.63 0.39
CA ASP A 55 -11.70 5.68 -0.44
C ASP A 55 -10.72 6.81 -0.80
N GLY A 56 -9.50 6.41 -1.19
CA GLY A 56 -8.47 7.33 -1.66
C GLY A 56 -8.93 8.22 -2.81
N LYS A 57 -8.82 9.55 -2.65
CA LYS A 57 -9.26 10.53 -3.68
C LYS A 57 -8.12 11.06 -4.52
N TYR A 58 -6.92 11.09 -3.95
CA TYR A 58 -5.74 11.61 -4.60
C TYR A 58 -4.57 10.65 -4.50
N ILE A 59 -3.79 10.54 -5.56
CA ILE A 59 -2.42 10.04 -5.54
C ILE A 59 -1.55 11.18 -5.04
N THR A 60 -0.77 10.93 -3.99
CA THR A 60 0.15 11.89 -3.40
C THR A 60 1.57 11.35 -3.39
N SER A 61 2.57 12.24 -3.37
CA SER A 61 3.99 11.87 -3.33
C SER A 61 4.82 12.82 -2.52
N ASN A 62 5.90 12.30 -1.92
CA ASN A 62 6.93 13.09 -1.24
C ASN A 62 7.71 14.00 -2.21
N LYS A 63 7.57 13.79 -3.53
CA LYS A 63 8.11 14.63 -4.60
C LYS A 63 7.15 15.73 -5.08
N LYS A 64 6.22 16.16 -4.20
CA LYS A 64 5.20 17.21 -4.47
C LYS A 64 4.27 16.85 -5.63
N LEU A 65 3.50 15.79 -5.45
CA LEU A 65 2.39 15.42 -6.34
C LEU A 65 1.07 15.39 -5.58
N LYS A 66 0.00 15.84 -6.23
CA LYS A 66 -1.39 15.58 -5.84
C LYS A 66 -2.26 15.50 -7.09
N GLN A 67 -2.62 14.30 -7.51
CA GLN A 67 -3.45 14.04 -8.69
C GLN A 67 -4.70 13.26 -8.28
N LYS A 68 -5.83 13.44 -8.97
CA LYS A 68 -7.02 12.62 -8.71
C LYS A 68 -6.72 11.15 -9.01
N SER A 69 -7.13 10.23 -8.13
CA SER A 69 -6.85 8.79 -8.27
C SER A 69 -7.41 8.18 -9.55
N ARG A 70 -8.55 8.71 -10.04
CA ARG A 70 -9.16 8.28 -11.31
C ARG A 70 -8.35 8.65 -12.56
N ASP A 71 -7.39 9.56 -12.42
CA ASP A 71 -6.48 10.02 -13.47
C ASP A 71 -5.08 9.39 -13.31
N PHE A 72 -4.98 8.19 -12.75
CA PHE A 72 -3.69 7.52 -12.47
C PHE A 72 -2.81 7.34 -13.72
N SER A 73 -3.40 7.21 -14.91
CA SER A 73 -2.69 7.13 -16.18
C SER A 73 -1.90 8.39 -16.56
N LYS A 74 -2.14 9.52 -15.88
CA LYS A 74 -1.33 10.75 -16.00
C LYS A 74 -0.12 10.77 -15.05
N VAL A 75 -0.04 9.79 -14.15
CA VAL A 75 0.96 9.71 -13.09
C VAL A 75 1.89 8.52 -13.33
N ILE A 76 1.34 7.38 -13.71
CA ILE A 76 2.07 6.12 -13.81
C ILE A 76 2.32 5.81 -15.28
N ASP A 77 3.60 5.79 -15.64
CA ASP A 77 4.10 5.32 -16.94
C ASP A 77 4.54 3.86 -16.77
N GLU A 78 4.06 2.94 -17.62
CA GLU A 78 4.47 1.54 -17.58
C GLU A 78 5.49 1.23 -18.69
N GLU A 79 6.60 0.59 -18.33
CA GLU A 79 7.62 0.14 -19.27
C GLU A 79 7.72 -1.40 -19.27
N ILE A 80 7.89 -2.00 -20.45
CA ILE A 80 8.18 -3.43 -20.60
C ILE A 80 9.69 -3.61 -20.70
N LYS A 81 10.26 -4.45 -19.84
CA LYS A 81 11.67 -4.82 -19.88
C LYS A 81 11.85 -6.20 -20.53
N PRO A 82 12.80 -6.39 -21.47
CA PRO A 82 13.00 -7.67 -22.14
C PRO A 82 13.34 -8.86 -21.20
N TYR A 83 13.87 -8.56 -20.01
CA TYR A 83 14.29 -9.54 -19.01
C TYR A 83 13.24 -9.84 -17.93
N SER A 84 12.03 -9.27 -18.04
CA SER A 84 10.96 -9.43 -17.05
C SER A 84 9.62 -9.70 -17.72
N THR A 85 8.82 -10.57 -17.10
CA THR A 85 7.42 -10.79 -17.49
C THR A 85 6.47 -9.75 -16.91
N ALA A 86 6.89 -9.03 -15.86
CA ALA A 86 6.16 -7.92 -15.28
C ALA A 86 6.60 -6.58 -15.90
N LYS A 87 5.65 -5.64 -16.00
CA LYS A 87 5.92 -4.25 -16.34
C LYS A 87 6.55 -3.51 -15.16
N PHE A 88 7.17 -2.36 -15.43
CA PHE A 88 7.81 -1.48 -14.47
C PHE A 88 7.10 -0.13 -14.48
N GLY A 89 6.59 0.32 -13.33
CA GLY A 89 5.88 1.59 -13.20
C GLY A 89 6.81 2.74 -12.81
N TYR A 90 6.80 3.83 -13.55
CA TYR A 90 7.59 5.04 -13.32
C TYR A 90 6.69 6.26 -13.17
N HIS A 91 7.19 7.31 -12.52
CA HIS A 91 6.62 8.64 -12.58
C HIS A 91 7.66 9.61 -13.14
N LYS A 92 7.43 10.16 -14.33
CA LYS A 92 8.37 11.11 -14.98
C LYS A 92 9.81 10.56 -15.05
N GLY A 93 9.94 9.28 -15.38
CA GLY A 93 11.22 8.59 -15.52
C GLY A 93 11.91 8.23 -14.19
N LYS A 94 11.26 8.42 -13.03
CA LYS A 94 11.77 8.00 -11.72
C LYS A 94 10.98 6.81 -11.19
N GLY A 95 11.68 5.82 -10.64
CA GLY A 95 11.07 4.64 -10.03
C GLY A 95 10.17 5.02 -8.86
N MET A 96 9.07 4.27 -8.72
CA MET A 96 8.03 4.54 -7.72
C MET A 96 8.12 3.54 -6.57
N MET A 97 7.97 4.01 -5.34
CA MET A 97 7.77 3.13 -4.19
C MET A 97 6.41 3.39 -3.56
N VAL A 98 5.62 2.33 -3.46
CA VAL A 98 4.32 2.26 -2.80
C VAL A 98 4.36 1.21 -1.69
N GLY A 99 3.43 1.31 -0.73
CA GLY A 99 3.37 0.41 0.42
C GLY A 99 3.41 1.15 1.76
N ALA A 100 3.69 0.42 2.83
CA ALA A 100 3.58 0.93 4.20
C ALA A 100 4.51 2.12 4.48
N LEU A 101 5.78 2.05 4.05
CA LEU A 101 6.73 3.15 4.24
C LEU A 101 6.26 4.43 3.56
N ALA A 102 5.71 4.31 2.35
CA ALA A 102 5.17 5.43 1.59
C ALA A 102 3.93 6.02 2.26
N ARG A 103 2.98 5.18 2.69
CA ARG A 103 1.78 5.62 3.41
C ARG A 103 2.12 6.29 4.74
N LEU A 104 3.03 5.74 5.53
CA LEU A 104 3.47 6.38 6.78
C LEU A 104 4.18 7.71 6.55
N ASN A 105 5.00 7.83 5.50
CA ASN A 105 5.63 9.11 5.16
C ASN A 105 4.60 10.20 4.84
N LEU A 106 3.60 9.85 4.04
CA LEU A 106 2.62 10.79 3.48
C LEU A 106 1.45 11.06 4.42
N GLN A 107 1.04 10.06 5.20
CA GLN A 107 -0.19 10.04 5.99
C GLN A 107 0.06 9.81 7.49
N GLY A 108 1.27 9.48 7.94
CA GLY A 108 1.55 9.08 9.33
C GLY A 108 1.13 10.11 10.38
N LYS A 109 1.06 11.40 10.03
CA LYS A 109 0.53 12.46 10.91
C LYS A 109 -0.96 12.29 11.23
N LEU A 110 -1.71 11.60 10.37
CA LEU A 110 -3.15 11.33 10.49
C LEU A 110 -3.45 10.10 11.35
N LEU A 111 -2.43 9.30 11.72
CA LEU A 111 -2.60 8.22 12.69
C LEU A 111 -3.14 8.75 14.03
N LYS A 112 -3.86 7.87 14.73
CA LYS A 112 -4.51 8.14 16.02
C LYS A 112 -4.14 7.07 17.04
N GLY A 113 -4.39 7.37 18.32
CA GLY A 113 -4.17 6.45 19.42
C GLY A 113 -2.72 5.97 19.50
N LYS A 114 -2.54 4.72 19.91
CA LYS A 114 -1.23 4.10 20.15
C LYS A 114 -0.44 3.89 18.86
N ALA A 115 -1.10 3.71 17.72
CA ALA A 115 -0.44 3.67 16.41
C ALA A 115 0.35 4.97 16.12
N LYS A 116 -0.20 6.13 16.51
CA LYS A 116 0.49 7.43 16.36
C LYS A 116 1.68 7.53 17.29
N GLU A 117 1.61 6.95 18.48
CA GLU A 117 2.71 6.93 19.44
C GLU A 117 3.86 6.10 18.89
N PHE A 118 3.57 4.87 18.42
CA PHE A 118 4.56 4.04 17.73
C PHE A 118 5.20 4.75 16.54
N PHE A 119 4.40 5.41 15.70
CA PHE A 119 4.95 6.18 14.58
C PHE A 119 5.88 7.32 15.02
N LYS A 120 5.61 7.99 16.14
CA LYS A 120 6.44 9.10 16.65
C LYS A 120 7.71 8.63 17.32
N THR A 121 7.69 7.48 17.99
CA THR A 121 8.84 6.92 18.71
C THR A 121 9.70 6.01 17.82
N ALA A 122 9.14 5.52 16.71
CA ALA A 122 9.87 4.73 15.74
C ALA A 122 10.95 5.57 15.02
N SER A 123 12.17 5.04 15.00
CA SER A 123 13.28 5.58 14.20
C SER A 123 13.15 5.18 12.73
N LEU A 124 12.06 5.58 12.07
CA LEU A 124 11.83 5.33 10.64
C LEU A 124 12.72 6.23 9.78
N ASP A 125 13.51 5.64 8.90
CA ASP A 125 14.20 6.35 7.82
C ASP A 125 13.45 6.15 6.51
N PHE A 126 12.82 7.21 6.02
CA PHE A 126 12.07 7.20 4.75
C PHE A 126 12.96 7.24 3.50
N GLN A 127 14.28 7.27 3.66
CA GLN A 127 15.26 7.06 2.59
C GLN A 127 15.83 5.63 2.60
N ASN A 128 15.36 4.78 3.53
CA ASN A 128 15.84 3.42 3.66
C ASN A 128 14.68 2.42 3.42
N PRO A 129 14.67 1.70 2.28
CA PRO A 129 13.56 0.79 1.95
C PRO A 129 13.44 -0.38 2.94
N TYR A 130 14.50 -0.77 3.65
CA TYR A 130 14.43 -1.83 4.66
C TYR A 130 13.49 -1.48 5.82
N HIS A 131 13.28 -0.18 6.08
CA HIS A 131 12.34 0.30 7.11
C HIS A 131 10.87 0.11 6.72
N ASN A 132 10.57 -0.35 5.50
CA ASN A 132 9.22 -0.76 5.12
C ASN A 132 8.68 -1.88 6.03
N ASN A 133 9.54 -2.76 6.55
CA ASN A 133 9.13 -3.80 7.48
C ASN A 133 8.62 -3.22 8.81
N LEU A 134 9.34 -2.24 9.39
CA LEU A 134 8.88 -1.52 10.58
C LEU A 134 7.60 -0.74 10.28
N ALA A 135 7.51 -0.12 9.10
CA ALA A 135 6.30 0.56 8.67
C ALA A 135 5.09 -0.39 8.61
N GLN A 136 5.26 -1.60 8.06
CA GLN A 136 4.23 -2.64 8.02
C GLN A 136 3.81 -3.09 9.42
N ALA A 137 4.73 -3.21 10.38
CA ALA A 137 4.39 -3.54 11.76
C ALA A 137 3.50 -2.45 12.40
N ILE A 138 3.86 -1.18 12.23
CA ILE A 138 3.07 -0.03 12.73
C ILE A 138 1.69 0.01 12.06
N GLU A 139 1.63 -0.21 10.74
CA GLU A 139 0.35 -0.30 10.02
C GLU A 139 -0.50 -1.48 10.45
N THR A 140 0.11 -2.63 10.74
CA THR A 140 -0.61 -3.80 11.26
C THR A 140 -1.32 -3.45 12.56
N TYR A 141 -0.61 -2.80 13.49
CA TYR A 141 -1.22 -2.31 14.72
C TYR A 141 -2.34 -1.30 14.43
N HIS A 142 -2.09 -0.33 13.54
CA HIS A 142 -3.09 0.66 13.15
C HIS A 142 -4.38 0.02 12.63
N PHE A 143 -4.29 -0.95 11.72
CA PHE A 143 -5.48 -1.58 11.12
C PHE A 143 -6.21 -2.51 12.07
N VAL A 144 -5.52 -3.16 13.00
CA VAL A 144 -6.20 -3.91 14.08
C VAL A 144 -6.95 -2.94 15.00
N GLN A 145 -6.35 -1.80 15.33
CA GLN A 145 -7.00 -0.75 16.12
C GLN A 145 -8.23 -0.19 15.38
N GLU A 146 -8.08 0.17 14.10
CA GLU A 146 -9.16 0.69 13.28
C GLU A 146 -10.30 -0.33 13.09
N ALA A 147 -9.97 -1.61 12.88
CA ALA A 147 -10.97 -2.67 12.83
C ALA A 147 -11.76 -2.77 14.15
N ASN A 148 -11.09 -2.66 15.31
CA ASN A 148 -11.76 -2.64 16.60
C ASN A 148 -12.72 -1.45 16.75
N GLU A 149 -12.30 -0.26 16.30
CA GLU A 149 -13.10 0.98 16.31
C GLU A 149 -14.34 0.83 15.40
N ILE A 150 -14.17 0.33 14.17
CA ILE A 150 -15.28 0.08 13.22
C ILE A 150 -16.27 -0.95 13.79
N LEU A 151 -15.76 -2.04 14.38
CA LEU A 151 -16.62 -3.05 14.99
C LEU A 151 -17.45 -2.48 16.16
N ALA A 152 -16.86 -1.61 16.98
CA ALA A 152 -17.58 -0.93 18.04
C ALA A 152 -18.72 -0.06 17.49
N GLU A 153 -18.44 0.75 16.46
CA GLU A 153 -19.43 1.60 15.80
C GLU A 153 -20.58 0.79 15.19
N LEU A 154 -20.26 -0.33 14.51
CA LEU A 154 -21.27 -1.20 13.92
C LEU A 154 -22.13 -1.95 14.95
N ILE A 155 -21.58 -2.25 16.13
CA ILE A 155 -22.34 -2.88 17.24
C ILE A 155 -23.30 -1.86 17.86
N GLU A 156 -22.85 -0.62 18.05
CA GLU A 156 -23.64 0.45 18.67
C GLU A 156 -24.74 0.98 17.74
N ASN A 157 -24.37 1.32 16.51
CA ASN A 157 -25.25 2.00 15.57
C ASN A 157 -25.98 1.02 14.62
N GLY A 158 -25.55 -0.24 14.58
CA GLY A 158 -26.00 -1.22 13.60
C GLY A 158 -25.42 -0.98 12.20
N VAL A 159 -25.70 -1.91 11.29
CA VAL A 159 -25.26 -1.81 9.89
C VAL A 159 -26.32 -1.08 9.07
N ASN A 160 -25.92 -0.03 8.33
CA ASN A 160 -26.79 0.63 7.36
C ASN A 160 -27.14 -0.34 6.21
N ARG A 161 -28.40 -0.81 6.19
CA ARG A 161 -28.87 -1.77 5.18
C ARG A 161 -28.97 -1.17 3.78
N GLU A 162 -29.32 0.11 3.67
CA GLU A 162 -29.43 0.79 2.38
C GLU A 162 -28.07 0.88 1.68
N ALA A 163 -27.00 1.11 2.44
CA ALA A 163 -25.63 1.12 1.94
C ALA A 163 -25.17 -0.23 1.36
N THR A 164 -25.87 -1.33 1.65
CA THR A 164 -25.54 -2.67 1.16
C THR A 164 -26.36 -3.12 -0.04
N THR A 165 -27.29 -2.28 -0.50
CA THR A 165 -28.16 -2.61 -1.62
C THR A 165 -27.45 -2.32 -2.95
N LEU A 166 -27.06 -3.38 -3.67
CA LEU A 166 -26.52 -3.23 -5.02
C LEU A 166 -27.60 -2.73 -5.98
N PRO A 167 -27.23 -1.96 -7.03
CA PRO A 167 -28.14 -1.65 -8.11
C PRO A 167 -28.68 -2.95 -8.72
N LYS A 168 -30.01 -3.06 -8.84
CA LYS A 168 -30.65 -4.28 -9.36
C LYS A 168 -30.31 -4.57 -10.82
N GLU A 169 -29.97 -3.54 -11.59
CA GLU A 169 -29.71 -3.64 -13.03
C GLU A 169 -28.64 -2.63 -13.46
N TYR A 170 -27.81 -3.03 -14.42
CA TYR A 170 -26.94 -2.13 -15.16
C TYR A 170 -27.76 -1.38 -16.22
N LYS A 171 -27.89 -0.06 -16.07
CA LYS A 171 -28.77 0.77 -16.90
C LYS A 171 -28.05 1.65 -17.91
N SER A 172 -26.74 1.48 -18.09
CA SER A 172 -26.02 2.31 -19.07
C SER A 172 -26.47 1.97 -20.48
N LYS A 173 -26.84 3.00 -21.25
CA LYS A 173 -27.15 2.87 -22.68
C LYS A 173 -25.92 3.12 -23.57
N LYS A 174 -24.74 3.29 -22.98
CA LYS A 174 -23.49 3.69 -23.65
C LYS A 174 -22.30 2.98 -23.01
N LEU A 175 -21.16 3.02 -23.71
CA LEU A 175 -19.86 2.65 -23.13
C LEU A 175 -19.60 3.50 -21.89
N SER A 176 -19.29 2.84 -20.77
CA SER A 176 -19.00 3.47 -19.49
C SER A 176 -17.62 3.05 -18.99
N ARG A 177 -16.83 4.03 -18.54
CA ARG A 177 -15.54 3.81 -17.88
C ARG A 177 -15.68 3.90 -16.36
N GLY A 178 -15.16 2.91 -15.65
CA GLY A 178 -15.06 2.88 -14.19
C GLY A 178 -13.62 2.73 -13.73
N VAL A 179 -13.24 3.44 -12.67
CA VAL A 179 -11.93 3.28 -12.02
C VAL A 179 -12.13 3.00 -10.54
N GLY A 180 -11.68 1.84 -10.09
CA GLY A 180 -11.58 1.46 -8.68
C GLY A 180 -10.13 1.58 -8.22
N VAL A 181 -9.90 2.21 -7.07
CA VAL A 181 -8.57 2.39 -6.49
C VAL A 181 -8.63 2.07 -5.02
N VAL A 182 -7.70 1.25 -4.54
CA VAL A 182 -7.52 0.93 -3.11
C VAL A 182 -6.03 0.87 -2.78
N GLU A 183 -5.66 1.07 -1.52
CA GLU A 183 -4.33 0.69 -1.03
C GLU A 183 -4.39 -0.77 -0.57
N ALA A 184 -3.84 -1.65 -1.39
CA ALA A 184 -3.51 -3.00 -0.95
C ALA A 184 -2.35 -2.94 0.08
N PRO A 185 -2.10 -4.01 0.85
CA PRO A 185 -0.99 -4.02 1.82
C PRO A 185 0.37 -3.61 1.21
N ARG A 186 0.60 -3.99 -0.04
CA ARG A 186 1.83 -3.72 -0.81
C ARG A 186 1.87 -2.36 -1.52
N GLY A 187 0.76 -1.61 -1.51
CA GLY A 187 0.66 -0.28 -2.13
C GLY A 187 -0.63 -0.05 -2.92
N SER A 188 -0.70 1.05 -3.66
CA SER A 188 -1.86 1.40 -4.49
C SER A 188 -2.16 0.33 -5.54
N LEU A 189 -3.42 -0.04 -5.70
CA LEU A 189 -3.94 -0.98 -6.68
C LEU A 189 -5.03 -0.30 -7.50
N TYR A 190 -4.87 -0.31 -8.82
CA TYR A 190 -5.77 0.35 -9.75
C TYR A 190 -6.47 -0.67 -10.62
N TYR A 191 -7.79 -0.54 -10.73
CA TYR A 191 -8.63 -1.25 -11.69
C TYR A 191 -9.33 -0.23 -12.57
N GLU A 192 -9.09 -0.30 -13.86
CA GLU A 192 -9.79 0.46 -14.89
C GLU A 192 -10.54 -0.50 -15.80
N MET A 193 -11.84 -0.26 -15.95
CA MET A 193 -12.73 -1.10 -16.73
C MET A 193 -13.57 -0.23 -17.66
N GLU A 194 -13.74 -0.69 -18.89
CA GLU A 194 -14.77 -0.17 -19.78
C GLU A 194 -15.83 -1.24 -20.02
N VAL A 195 -17.09 -0.85 -19.86
CA VAL A 195 -18.24 -1.74 -19.96
C VAL A 195 -19.19 -1.20 -21.02
N ASP A 196 -19.60 -2.05 -21.95
CA ASP A 196 -20.54 -1.69 -23.02
C ASP A 196 -22.00 -1.58 -22.51
N ALA A 197 -22.92 -1.21 -23.40
CA ALA A 197 -24.34 -1.06 -23.06
C ALA A 197 -25.04 -2.37 -22.64
N LYS A 198 -24.43 -3.53 -22.88
CA LYS A 198 -24.94 -4.85 -22.46
C LYS A 198 -24.35 -5.29 -21.11
N GLY A 199 -23.47 -4.50 -20.51
CA GLY A 199 -22.77 -4.87 -19.28
C GLY A 199 -21.55 -5.75 -19.51
N LEU A 200 -21.04 -5.87 -20.74
CA LEU A 200 -19.86 -6.66 -21.06
C LEU A 200 -18.59 -5.82 -20.96
N ILE A 201 -17.54 -6.39 -20.36
CA ILE A 201 -16.21 -5.75 -20.28
C ILE A 201 -15.59 -5.74 -21.68
N THR A 202 -15.21 -4.54 -22.14
CA THR A 202 -14.57 -4.30 -23.44
C THR A 202 -13.11 -3.87 -23.30
N HIS A 203 -12.75 -3.32 -22.14
CA HIS A 203 -11.37 -2.98 -21.79
C HIS A 203 -11.15 -3.23 -20.30
N CYS A 204 -9.97 -3.72 -19.96
CA CYS A 204 -9.52 -3.96 -18.60
C CYS A 204 -8.05 -3.56 -18.51
N ASN A 205 -7.73 -2.70 -17.55
CA ASN A 205 -6.38 -2.30 -17.22
C ASN A 205 -6.20 -2.37 -15.70
N ILE A 206 -5.16 -3.08 -15.26
CA ILE A 206 -4.87 -3.31 -13.85
C ILE A 206 -3.42 -2.90 -13.62
N ILE A 207 -3.20 -1.97 -12.69
CA ILE A 207 -1.85 -1.63 -12.22
C ILE A 207 -1.72 -2.09 -10.78
N THR A 208 -0.89 -3.12 -10.58
CA THR A 208 -0.68 -3.71 -9.26
C THR A 208 0.43 -3.01 -8.49
N PRO A 209 0.49 -3.17 -7.15
CA PRO A 209 1.54 -2.55 -6.35
C PRO A 209 2.94 -3.02 -6.75
N THR A 210 3.09 -4.30 -7.11
CA THR A 210 4.39 -4.85 -7.51
C THR A 210 4.91 -4.18 -8.78
N VAL A 211 4.06 -3.94 -9.80
CA VAL A 211 4.44 -3.21 -11.03
C VAL A 211 5.03 -1.85 -10.69
N GLN A 212 4.41 -1.11 -9.76
CA GLN A 212 4.92 0.18 -9.31
C GLN A 212 6.26 0.05 -8.57
N ASN A 213 6.38 -0.92 -7.68
CA ASN A 213 7.58 -1.11 -6.84
C ASN A 213 8.82 -1.63 -7.59
N LEU A 214 8.65 -2.37 -8.70
CA LEU A 214 9.77 -3.00 -9.41
C LEU A 214 10.81 -1.98 -9.90
N SER A 215 10.37 -0.80 -10.35
CA SER A 215 11.28 0.27 -10.78
C SER A 215 12.12 0.83 -9.64
N SER A 216 11.50 1.15 -8.50
CA SER A 216 12.24 1.62 -7.31
C SER A 216 13.13 0.52 -6.74
N MET A 217 12.69 -0.73 -6.78
CA MET A 217 13.48 -1.86 -6.31
C MET A 217 14.75 -2.05 -7.15
N GLU A 218 14.64 -1.99 -8.48
CA GLU A 218 15.79 -2.07 -9.40
C GLU A 218 16.75 -0.89 -9.22
N GLU A 219 16.22 0.35 -9.16
CA GLU A 219 17.04 1.53 -8.89
C GLU A 219 17.75 1.42 -7.53
N THR A 220 17.07 0.92 -6.51
CA THR A 220 17.66 0.78 -5.17
C THR A 220 18.67 -0.36 -5.11
N ALA A 221 18.46 -1.45 -5.84
CA ALA A 221 19.45 -2.52 -5.95
C ALA A 221 20.77 -1.99 -6.53
N GLN A 222 20.69 -1.12 -7.55
CA GLN A 222 21.87 -0.44 -8.09
C GLN A 222 22.54 0.48 -7.05
N ILE A 223 21.75 1.23 -6.26
CA ILE A 223 22.27 2.05 -5.15
C ILE A 223 22.99 1.20 -4.09
N VAL A 224 22.45 0.03 -3.74
CA VAL A 224 23.10 -0.91 -2.81
C VAL A 224 24.44 -1.38 -3.37
N LEU A 225 24.48 -1.77 -4.65
CA LEU A 225 25.73 -2.16 -5.33
C LEU A 225 26.77 -1.05 -5.30
N ASP A 226 26.35 0.20 -5.50
CA ASP A 226 27.25 1.34 -5.52
C ASP A 226 27.76 1.72 -4.12
N GLN A 227 26.91 1.68 -3.09
CA GLN A 227 27.29 2.00 -1.70
C GLN A 227 28.12 0.89 -1.04
N MET A 228 27.97 -0.36 -1.49
CA MET A 228 28.66 -1.52 -0.93
C MET A 228 29.89 -1.95 -1.75
N LYS A 229 30.42 -1.05 -2.58
CA LYS A 229 31.67 -1.29 -3.33
C LYS A 229 32.81 -1.68 -2.37
N GLY A 230 33.50 -2.77 -2.69
CA GLY A 230 34.60 -3.31 -1.88
C GLY A 230 34.17 -4.29 -0.78
N GLN A 231 32.87 -4.48 -0.56
CA GLN A 231 32.36 -5.57 0.28
C GLN A 231 32.45 -6.92 -0.44
N SER A 232 32.35 -8.02 0.31
CA SER A 232 32.33 -9.37 -0.27
C SER A 232 31.06 -9.59 -1.10
N LYS A 233 31.16 -10.49 -2.09
CA LYS A 233 30.03 -10.86 -2.95
C LYS A 233 28.87 -11.43 -2.10
N GLU A 234 29.19 -12.21 -1.09
CA GLU A 234 28.22 -12.84 -0.19
C GLU A 234 27.44 -11.77 0.59
N LYS A 235 28.13 -10.73 1.06
CA LYS A 235 27.47 -9.64 1.78
C LYS A 235 26.53 -8.84 0.88
N ILE A 236 26.98 -8.54 -0.34
CA ILE A 236 26.16 -7.85 -1.33
C ILE A 236 24.93 -8.69 -1.68
N GLN A 237 25.11 -10.00 -1.91
CA GLN A 237 24.00 -10.90 -2.20
C GLN A 237 22.98 -10.90 -1.07
N GLU A 238 23.41 -11.04 0.19
CA GLU A 238 22.54 -10.98 1.37
C GLU A 238 21.71 -9.68 1.40
N LEU A 239 22.35 -8.53 1.16
CA LEU A 239 21.67 -7.23 1.17
C LEU A 239 20.63 -7.10 0.05
N LEU A 240 20.95 -7.54 -1.17
CA LEU A 240 20.01 -7.53 -2.30
C LEU A 240 18.82 -8.46 -2.05
N GLU A 241 19.08 -9.62 -1.48
CA GLU A 241 18.08 -10.58 -1.06
C GLU A 241 17.14 -10.03 0.02
N MET A 242 17.69 -9.35 1.03
CA MET A 242 16.89 -8.64 2.02
C MET A 242 16.10 -7.48 1.39
N LEU A 243 16.68 -6.77 0.42
CA LEU A 243 16.06 -5.62 -0.23
C LEU A 243 14.79 -6.05 -0.96
N ILE A 244 14.88 -7.11 -1.76
CA ILE A 244 13.72 -7.66 -2.48
C ILE A 244 12.61 -7.98 -1.48
N ARG A 245 12.93 -8.62 -0.35
CA ARG A 245 11.94 -8.98 0.69
C ARG A 245 11.35 -7.75 1.39
N ALA A 246 12.13 -6.68 1.58
CA ALA A 246 11.65 -5.45 2.21
C ALA A 246 10.58 -4.72 1.40
N TYR A 247 10.55 -4.89 0.07
CA TYR A 247 9.47 -4.38 -0.79
C TYR A 247 8.20 -5.24 -0.76
N ASP A 248 8.22 -6.42 -0.09
CA ASP A 248 7.13 -7.40 -0.04
C ASP A 248 6.49 -7.66 -1.42
N PRO A 249 7.26 -8.09 -2.44
CA PRO A 249 6.72 -8.29 -3.78
C PRO A 249 5.77 -9.49 -3.81
N CYS A 250 4.56 -9.28 -4.32
CA CYS A 250 3.72 -10.38 -4.78
C CYS A 250 4.02 -10.65 -6.25
N ILE A 251 4.89 -11.63 -6.53
CA ILE A 251 5.30 -11.99 -7.91
C ILE A 251 4.13 -12.54 -8.72
N THR A 252 3.24 -13.32 -8.09
CA THR A 252 2.03 -13.82 -8.78
C THR A 252 1.09 -12.68 -9.17
N CYS A 253 1.04 -11.60 -8.37
CA CYS A 253 0.21 -10.44 -8.63
C CYS A 253 0.78 -9.50 -9.71
N SER A 254 2.06 -9.64 -10.11
CA SER A 254 2.75 -8.63 -10.93
C SER A 254 2.58 -8.80 -12.44
N VAL A 255 1.94 -9.88 -12.87
CA VAL A 255 1.81 -10.26 -14.30
C VAL A 255 0.37 -10.19 -14.81
N HIS A 256 -0.55 -9.67 -14.00
CA HIS A 256 -1.97 -9.49 -14.35
C HIS A 256 -2.20 -8.29 -15.27
#